data_AF-A0A4P6HLT3-F1
#
_entry.id   AF-A0A4P6HLT3-F1
#
_cell.length_a   1.000
_cell.length_b   1.000
_cell.length_c   1.000
_cell.angle_alpha   90.00
_cell.angle_beta   90.00
_cell.angle_gamma   90.00
#
_symmetry.space_group_name_H-M   'P 1'
#
loop_
_entity.id
_entity.type
_entity.pdbx_description
1 polymer ?
#
loop_
_entity_poly.entity_id
_entity_poly.type
_entity_poly.pdbx_seq_one_letter_code
_entity_poly.pdbx_strand_id
1 'polypeptide(L)'
;MILHRIKPVAASLALLAVLAAPALAHRVNVFAYVEGNDVVVECSYSRSERVRFGDVDVFDAASGAALLAGKTDEKGEFRFSVPPAARAAKADLRIVLKAGEGHQNTTEVKAAEYLSAAPAAALADSAAPVATPATSAPSSPLAGPVAAASAPAQPGGQVAGQGVAAPALDAAALERIVEAAVEKTIAPLRAMLVGEKEKGPGLTEIVGGLGWLVGLAGIAAYFASKGKKPQP
;
A
#
# COMPACT_ATOMS: atom_id res chain seq x y z
N MET A 1 -29.81 46.29 -29.95
CA MET A 1 -28.55 45.63 -30.37
C MET A 1 -28.04 44.52 -29.44
N ILE A 2 -28.51 44.39 -28.20
CA ILE A 2 -27.96 43.46 -27.20
C ILE A 2 -28.31 41.97 -27.48
N LEU A 3 -29.51 41.69 -28.01
CA LEU A 3 -29.98 40.32 -28.27
C LEU A 3 -29.19 39.55 -29.35
N HIS A 4 -28.54 40.24 -30.28
CA HIS A 4 -27.76 39.59 -31.35
C HIS A 4 -26.38 39.14 -30.87
N ARG A 5 -25.91 39.63 -29.71
CA ARG A 5 -24.61 39.24 -29.12
C ARG A 5 -24.71 38.06 -28.16
N ILE A 6 -25.91 37.69 -27.70
CA ILE A 6 -26.12 36.59 -26.73
C ILE A 6 -26.01 35.22 -27.42
N LYS A 7 -26.49 35.09 -28.67
CA LYS A 7 -26.40 33.85 -29.46
C LYS A 7 -24.96 33.39 -29.77
N PRO A 8 -24.05 34.25 -30.25
CA PRO A 8 -22.66 33.83 -30.46
C PRO A 8 -21.94 33.55 -29.14
N VAL A 9 -22.26 34.27 -28.05
CA VAL A 9 -21.67 34.00 -26.72
C VAL A 9 -22.11 32.63 -26.19
N ALA A 10 -23.39 32.26 -26.31
CA ALA A 10 -23.88 30.94 -25.91
C ALA A 10 -23.27 29.81 -26.77
N ALA A 11 -23.12 30.03 -28.09
CA ALA A 11 -22.47 29.08 -28.99
C ALA A 11 -20.97 28.94 -28.71
N SER A 12 -20.27 30.04 -28.41
CA SER A 12 -18.87 30.04 -28.00
C SER A 12 -18.66 29.37 -26.64
N LEU A 13 -19.56 29.56 -25.68
CA LEU A 13 -19.50 28.91 -24.38
C LEU A 13 -19.77 27.40 -24.47
N ALA A 14 -20.74 27.00 -25.30
CA ALA A 14 -21.00 25.59 -25.60
C ALA A 14 -19.82 24.93 -26.33
N LEU A 15 -19.18 25.62 -27.27
CA LEU A 15 -17.99 25.15 -27.97
C LEU A 15 -16.80 25.03 -26.99
N LEU A 16 -16.60 25.99 -26.10
CA LEU A 16 -15.54 25.95 -25.08
C LEU A 16 -15.74 24.78 -24.10
N ALA A 17 -16.98 24.47 -23.75
CA ALA A 17 -17.32 23.31 -22.92
C ALA A 17 -17.05 21.97 -23.62
N VAL A 18 -17.19 21.90 -24.94
CA VAL A 18 -16.85 20.71 -25.76
C VAL A 18 -15.33 20.54 -25.93
N LEU A 19 -14.56 21.63 -25.87
CA LEU A 19 -13.09 21.59 -25.92
C LEU A 19 -12.43 21.30 -24.56
N ALA A 20 -13.21 21.12 -23.48
CA ALA A 20 -12.70 20.68 -22.19
C ALA A 20 -12.30 19.19 -22.27
N ALA A 21 -11.16 18.91 -22.89
CA ALA A 21 -10.57 17.58 -22.88
C ALA A 21 -10.24 17.18 -21.43
N PRO A 22 -10.51 15.92 -21.02
CA PRO A 22 -10.09 15.45 -19.71
C PRO A 22 -8.57 15.60 -19.61
N ALA A 23 -8.11 16.32 -18.59
CA ALA A 23 -6.69 16.33 -18.25
C ALA A 23 -6.31 14.89 -17.89
N LEU A 24 -5.45 14.29 -18.70
CA LEU A 24 -4.83 12.98 -18.46
C LEU A 24 -3.82 13.15 -17.32
N ALA A 25 -4.33 13.40 -16.11
CA ALA A 25 -3.52 13.53 -14.92
C ALA A 25 -2.92 12.15 -14.59
N HIS A 26 -1.59 12.10 -14.48
CA HIS A 26 -0.89 10.90 -14.04
C HIS A 26 -1.37 10.58 -12.62
N ARG A 27 -2.01 9.42 -12.43
CA ARG A 27 -2.52 9.03 -11.11
C ARG A 27 -1.34 8.63 -10.22
N VAL A 28 -1.35 9.15 -9.00
CA VAL A 28 -0.46 8.70 -7.92
C VAL A 28 -1.22 7.75 -7.02
N ASN A 29 -0.57 6.68 -6.57
CA ASN A 29 -1.08 5.65 -5.70
C ASN A 29 -0.41 5.78 -4.33
N VAL A 30 -1.22 5.67 -3.29
CA VAL A 30 -0.76 5.53 -1.91
C VAL A 30 -1.43 4.30 -1.32
N PHE A 31 -0.60 3.40 -0.81
CA PHE A 31 -1.03 2.20 -0.09
C PHE A 31 -0.46 2.30 1.32
N ALA A 32 -1.26 1.89 2.30
CA ALA A 32 -0.81 1.84 3.68
C ALA A 32 -1.31 0.56 4.31
N TYR A 33 -0.44 -0.08 5.10
CA TYR A 33 -0.73 -1.31 5.81
C TYR A 33 0.02 -1.32 7.14
N VAL A 34 -0.44 -2.18 8.05
CA VAL A 34 0.19 -2.33 9.36
C VAL A 34 1.20 -3.47 9.34
N GLU A 35 2.42 -3.19 9.80
CA GLU A 35 3.48 -4.16 9.99
C GLU A 35 3.98 -4.11 11.44
N GLY A 36 3.57 -5.10 12.24
CA GLY A 36 3.85 -5.12 13.67
C GLY A 36 3.22 -3.92 14.38
N ASN A 37 4.04 -3.02 14.90
CA ASN A 37 3.58 -1.80 15.58
C ASN A 37 3.57 -0.55 14.69
N ASP A 38 4.07 -0.68 13.47
CA ASP A 38 4.25 0.45 12.56
C ASP A 38 3.24 0.39 11.42
N VAL A 39 2.93 1.57 10.90
CA VAL A 39 2.25 1.72 9.62
C VAL A 39 3.31 1.97 8.57
N VAL A 40 3.27 1.16 7.52
CA VAL A 40 4.12 1.31 6.34
C VAL A 40 3.27 1.89 5.23
N VAL A 41 3.76 2.96 4.61
CA VAL A 41 3.10 3.66 3.52
C VAL A 41 3.94 3.55 2.26
N GLU A 42 3.41 2.92 1.21
CA GLU A 42 4.04 2.79 -0.09
C GLU A 42 3.39 3.72 -1.12
N CYS A 43 4.23 4.47 -1.84
CA CYS A 43 3.81 5.48 -2.78
C CYS A 43 4.40 5.26 -4.17
N SER A 44 3.55 5.25 -5.19
CA SER A 44 3.97 5.02 -6.58
C SER A 44 3.11 5.78 -7.60
N TYR A 45 3.67 6.11 -8.75
CA TYR A 45 2.92 6.57 -9.92
C TYR A 45 2.35 5.38 -10.70
N SER A 46 1.31 5.58 -11.52
CA SER A 46 0.67 4.50 -12.29
C SER A 46 1.59 3.71 -13.22
N ARG A 47 2.77 4.24 -13.57
CA ARG A 47 3.78 3.55 -14.40
C ARG A 47 4.81 2.77 -13.58
N SER A 48 4.48 2.43 -12.33
CA SER A 48 5.34 1.71 -11.38
C SER A 48 6.58 2.48 -10.90
N GLU A 49 6.68 3.78 -11.21
CA GLU A 49 7.75 4.65 -10.69
C GLU A 49 7.46 5.05 -9.23
N ARG A 50 8.47 5.05 -8.37
CA ARG A 50 8.32 5.34 -6.94
C ARG A 50 8.25 6.84 -6.69
N VAL A 51 7.38 7.25 -5.78
CA VAL A 51 7.31 8.64 -5.33
C VAL A 51 8.40 8.86 -4.30
N ARG A 52 9.55 9.41 -4.70
CA ARG A 52 10.67 9.69 -3.80
C ARG A 52 10.54 11.08 -3.18
N PHE A 53 10.82 11.20 -1.89
CA PHE A 53 10.81 12.48 -1.16
C PHE A 53 9.46 13.22 -1.20
N GLY A 54 8.37 12.52 -1.47
CA GLY A 54 7.01 13.05 -1.48
C GLY A 54 6.53 13.31 -0.05
N ASP A 55 5.76 14.37 0.15
CA ASP A 55 5.25 14.73 1.48
C ASP A 55 4.08 13.82 1.87
N VAL A 56 4.14 13.28 3.09
CA VAL A 56 3.09 12.42 3.65
C VAL A 56 2.59 13.05 4.94
N ASP A 57 1.30 13.37 4.98
CA ASP A 57 0.62 13.87 6.17
C ASP A 57 -0.33 12.82 6.71
N VAL A 58 -0.30 12.60 8.02
CA VAL A 58 -1.16 11.65 8.73
C VAL A 58 -2.10 12.43 9.64
N PHE A 59 -3.40 12.19 9.46
CA PHE A 59 -4.47 12.83 10.21
C PHE A 59 -5.31 11.79 10.95
N ASP A 60 -5.95 12.23 12.01
CA ASP A 60 -7.10 11.54 12.59
C ASP A 60 -8.28 11.66 11.61
N ALA A 61 -8.85 10.54 11.16
CA ALA A 61 -9.85 10.56 10.09
C ALA A 61 -11.20 11.16 10.54
N ALA A 62 -11.50 11.12 11.84
CA ALA A 62 -12.76 11.59 12.41
C ALA A 62 -12.73 13.10 12.72
N SER A 63 -11.66 13.56 13.36
CA SER A 63 -11.48 14.96 13.76
C SER A 63 -10.75 15.82 12.72
N GLY A 64 -9.98 15.19 11.82
CA GLY A 64 -9.10 15.87 10.89
C GLY A 64 -7.83 16.46 11.53
N ALA A 65 -7.56 16.15 12.81
CA ALA A 65 -6.39 16.64 13.51
C ALA A 65 -5.10 16.06 12.89
N ALA A 66 -4.11 16.92 12.65
CA ALA A 66 -2.80 16.48 12.17
C ALA A 66 -2.06 15.72 13.28
N LEU A 67 -1.64 14.49 12.99
CA LEU A 67 -0.95 13.60 13.93
C LEU A 67 0.55 13.56 13.65
N LEU A 68 0.93 13.46 12.38
CA LEU A 68 2.31 13.32 11.94
C LEU A 68 2.47 13.86 10.51
N ALA A 69 3.66 14.35 10.18
CA ALA A 69 4.07 14.63 8.81
C ALA A 69 5.45 14.03 8.56
N GLY A 70 5.72 13.62 7.34
CA GLY A 70 6.97 13.01 6.93
C GLY A 70 7.17 13.05 5.43
N LYS A 71 8.21 12.35 4.96
CA LYS A 71 8.52 12.21 3.54
C LYS A 71 8.83 10.75 3.21
N THR A 72 8.49 10.35 1.98
CA THR A 72 8.89 9.04 1.46
C THR A 72 10.39 8.98 1.16
N ASP A 73 10.97 7.78 1.27
CA ASP A 73 12.37 7.50 0.99
C ASP A 73 12.65 7.25 -0.51
N GLU A 74 13.84 6.76 -0.84
CA GLU A 74 14.25 6.42 -2.21
C GLU A 74 13.45 5.26 -2.84
N LYS A 75 12.83 4.41 -2.01
CA LYS A 75 11.96 3.31 -2.43
C LYS A 75 10.50 3.76 -2.54
N GLY A 76 10.20 5.00 -2.14
CA GLY A 76 8.85 5.53 -2.09
C GLY A 76 8.06 5.06 -0.87
N GLU A 77 8.77 4.65 0.18
CA GLU A 77 8.18 4.16 1.43
C GLU A 77 8.29 5.22 2.53
N PHE A 78 7.29 5.30 3.40
CA PHE A 78 7.35 6.03 4.65
C PHE A 78 6.80 5.15 5.77
N ARG A 79 7.62 4.91 6.81
CA ARG A 79 7.26 4.07 7.95
C ARG A 79 7.19 4.91 9.21
N PHE A 80 6.13 4.72 10.00
CA PHE A 80 5.97 5.41 11.29
C PHE A 80 5.24 4.53 12.30
N SER A 81 5.60 4.67 13.57
CA SER A 81 4.85 4.03 14.66
C SER A 81 3.53 4.75 14.91
N VAL A 82 2.46 4.00 15.18
CA VAL A 82 1.13 4.59 15.42
C VAL A 82 1.19 5.57 16.60
N PRO A 83 0.81 6.85 16.40
CA PRO A 83 0.84 7.84 17.47
C PRO A 83 0.00 7.40 18.68
N PRO A 84 0.50 7.54 19.93
CA PRO A 84 -0.22 7.13 21.13
C PRO A 84 -1.61 7.76 21.25
N ALA A 85 -1.76 9.01 20.80
CA ALA A 85 -3.04 9.73 20.80
C ALA A 85 -4.08 9.03 19.91
N ALA A 86 -3.71 8.62 18.71
CA ALA A 86 -4.60 7.89 17.80
C ALA A 86 -4.96 6.51 18.36
N ARG A 87 -3.99 5.83 18.98
CA ARG A 87 -4.19 4.51 19.60
C ARG A 87 -5.13 4.57 20.81
N ALA A 88 -4.98 5.59 21.66
CA ALA A 88 -5.85 5.82 22.81
C ALA A 88 -7.28 6.17 22.37
N ALA A 89 -7.43 6.96 21.31
CA ALA A 89 -8.71 7.34 20.74
C ALA A 89 -9.36 6.23 19.89
N LYS A 90 -8.62 5.16 19.56
CA LYS A 90 -9.02 4.13 18.58
C LYS A 90 -9.46 4.76 17.26
N ALA A 91 -8.71 5.75 16.80
CA ALA A 91 -9.09 6.57 15.66
C ALA A 91 -8.54 6.02 14.34
N ASP A 92 -9.35 6.03 13.29
CA ASP A 92 -8.86 5.71 11.95
C ASP A 92 -7.81 6.75 11.51
N LEU A 93 -6.77 6.31 10.82
CA LEU A 93 -5.71 7.17 10.31
C LEU A 93 -5.98 7.50 8.85
N ARG A 94 -6.08 8.79 8.51
CA ARG A 94 -6.12 9.26 7.12
C ARG A 94 -4.73 9.71 6.69
N ILE A 95 -4.20 9.07 5.67
CA ILE A 95 -2.85 9.30 5.16
C ILE A 95 -2.97 10.00 3.82
N VAL A 96 -2.38 11.18 3.70
CA VAL A 96 -2.43 12.02 2.51
C VAL A 96 -1.03 12.14 1.94
N LEU A 97 -0.84 11.62 0.72
CA LEU A 97 0.39 11.76 -0.04
C LEU A 97 0.30 12.97 -0.96
N LYS A 98 1.30 13.85 -0.92
CA LYS A 98 1.52 14.97 -1.85
C LYS A 98 2.84 14.72 -2.60
N ALA A 99 2.72 14.23 -3.84
CA ALA A 99 3.85 13.88 -4.71
C ALA A 99 4.49 15.09 -5.42
N GLY A 100 3.97 16.31 -5.20
CA GLY A 100 4.37 17.53 -5.92
C GLY A 100 3.50 17.82 -7.15
N GLU A 101 3.60 19.02 -7.71
CA GLU A 101 2.91 19.45 -8.96
C GLU A 101 1.39 19.18 -8.99
N GLY A 102 0.73 19.13 -7.82
CA GLY A 102 -0.71 18.81 -7.70
C GLY A 102 -1.05 17.32 -7.70
N HIS A 103 -0.06 16.43 -7.73
CA HIS A 103 -0.27 14.99 -7.55
C HIS A 103 -0.54 14.68 -6.07
N GLN A 104 -1.77 14.29 -5.77
CA GLN A 104 -2.19 13.93 -4.42
C GLN A 104 -3.05 12.67 -4.44
N ASN A 105 -2.90 11.83 -3.42
CA ASN A 105 -3.84 10.74 -3.15
C ASN A 105 -3.97 10.52 -1.64
N THR A 106 -4.99 9.78 -1.23
CA THR A 106 -5.32 9.55 0.16
C THR A 106 -5.74 8.09 0.39
N THR A 107 -5.31 7.53 1.51
CA THR A 107 -5.75 6.22 1.99
C THR A 107 -6.11 6.29 3.46
N GLU A 108 -6.89 5.32 3.94
CA GLU A 108 -7.25 5.21 5.35
C GLU A 108 -6.78 3.87 5.90
N VAL A 109 -6.20 3.88 7.10
CA VAL A 109 -5.87 2.68 7.89
C VAL A 109 -6.83 2.64 9.07
N LYS A 110 -7.57 1.54 9.20
CA LYS A 110 -8.59 1.40 10.23
C LYS A 110 -7.98 1.13 11.60
N ALA A 111 -8.58 1.67 12.65
CA ALA A 111 -8.14 1.43 14.02
C ALA A 111 -8.08 -0.05 14.37
N ALA A 112 -9.06 -0.83 13.90
CA ALA A 112 -9.08 -2.27 14.10
C ALA A 112 -7.81 -2.97 13.56
N GLU A 113 -7.22 -2.48 12.46
CA GLU A 113 -6.06 -3.10 11.82
C GLU A 113 -4.81 -2.96 12.69
N TYR A 114 -4.51 -1.73 13.14
CA TYR A 114 -3.31 -1.47 13.94
C TYR A 114 -3.47 -1.77 15.44
N LEU A 115 -4.71 -1.88 15.94
CA LEU A 115 -4.97 -2.34 17.31
C LEU A 115 -4.93 -3.87 17.41
N SER A 116 -5.31 -4.59 16.34
CA SER A 116 -5.27 -6.06 16.31
C SER A 116 -3.88 -6.60 16.00
N ALA A 117 -3.03 -5.80 15.36
CA ALA A 117 -1.59 -6.03 15.29
C ALA A 117 -0.94 -5.77 16.67
N ALA A 118 -1.31 -6.59 17.66
CA ALA A 118 -0.62 -6.65 18.93
C ALA A 118 0.72 -7.39 18.73
N PRO A 119 1.79 -6.97 19.41
CA PRO A 119 3.13 -7.45 19.10
C PRO A 119 3.26 -8.93 19.45
N ALA A 120 3.78 -9.73 18.52
CA ALA A 120 4.39 -11.03 18.79
C ALA A 120 5.73 -10.87 19.55
N ALA A 121 5.82 -9.90 20.46
CA ALA A 121 6.97 -9.63 21.32
C ALA A 121 6.54 -9.81 22.78
N ALA A 122 6.19 -11.06 23.13
CA ALA A 122 6.06 -11.52 24.52
C ALA A 122 6.58 -12.96 24.70
N LEU A 123 7.53 -13.38 23.87
CA LEU A 123 8.32 -14.63 24.07
C LEU A 123 9.83 -14.43 23.88
N ALA A 124 10.31 -13.17 23.87
CA ALA A 124 11.73 -12.86 23.84
C ALA A 124 12.17 -12.18 25.15
N ASP A 125 11.93 -12.85 26.27
CA ASP A 125 12.66 -12.59 27.51
C ASP A 125 12.92 -13.91 28.23
N SER A 126 13.92 -14.65 27.71
CA SER A 126 14.85 -15.46 28.52
C SER A 126 15.90 -16.07 27.60
N ALA A 127 16.89 -15.27 27.22
CA ALA A 127 18.18 -15.77 26.76
C ALA A 127 19.23 -14.69 27.06
N ALA A 128 19.66 -14.67 28.32
CA ALA A 128 20.82 -13.94 28.76
C ALA A 128 22.05 -14.28 27.88
N PRO A 129 22.85 -13.30 27.44
CA PRO A 129 24.08 -13.58 26.73
C PRO A 129 25.14 -14.03 27.74
N VAL A 130 25.49 -15.31 27.70
CA VAL A 130 26.66 -15.84 28.39
C VAL A 130 27.90 -15.35 27.64
N ALA A 131 28.61 -14.41 28.25
CA ALA A 131 29.92 -13.98 27.82
C ALA A 131 30.95 -15.09 28.05
N THR A 132 31.64 -15.52 26.99
CA THR A 132 32.90 -16.27 27.07
C THR A 132 34.06 -15.33 26.71
N PRO A 133 35.06 -15.14 27.59
CA PRO A 133 36.27 -14.41 27.23
C PRO A 133 37.24 -15.30 26.46
N ALA A 134 37.82 -14.74 25.39
CA ALA A 134 38.97 -15.27 24.67
C ALA A 134 40.28 -14.77 25.32
N THR A 135 41.27 -15.66 25.51
CA THR A 135 42.72 -15.44 25.77
C THR A 135 43.28 -16.80 26.22
N SER A 136 44.45 -17.34 25.89
CA SER A 136 45.48 -17.16 24.86
C SER A 136 46.38 -18.42 24.99
N ALA A 137 46.87 -18.96 23.88
CA ALA A 137 48.06 -19.82 23.80
C ALA A 137 49.15 -18.99 23.07
N PRO A 138 50.45 -19.36 23.00
CA PRO A 138 51.10 -20.65 23.32
C PRO A 138 52.46 -20.54 24.06
N SER A 139 53.08 -21.67 24.43
CA SER A 139 54.54 -21.92 24.32
C SER A 139 54.91 -23.36 24.72
N SER A 140 55.56 -24.07 23.80
CA SER A 140 56.19 -25.40 23.92
C SER A 140 57.59 -25.33 24.58
N PRO A 141 58.52 -26.32 24.48
CA PRO A 141 58.46 -27.78 24.22
C PRO A 141 59.40 -28.62 25.15
N LEU A 142 59.30 -29.97 25.16
CA LEU A 142 60.50 -30.85 25.05
C LEU A 142 60.20 -32.36 24.86
N ALA A 143 60.96 -32.96 23.93
CA ALA A 143 61.45 -34.35 23.81
C ALA A 143 60.49 -35.55 23.59
N GLY A 144 60.70 -36.26 22.45
CA GLY A 144 60.11 -37.56 22.08
C GLY A 144 60.93 -38.76 22.62
N PRO A 145 61.12 -39.89 21.88
CA PRO A 145 60.44 -40.43 20.69
C PRO A 145 59.98 -41.93 20.91
N VAL A 146 59.72 -42.66 19.81
CA VAL A 146 59.43 -44.13 19.64
C VAL A 146 57.96 -44.56 19.79
N ALA A 147 57.41 -45.57 19.12
CA ALA A 147 57.54 -46.25 17.82
C ALA A 147 56.39 -47.31 17.79
N ALA A 148 56.03 -47.82 16.60
CA ALA A 148 55.19 -49.01 16.33
C ALA A 148 53.67 -48.86 16.55
N ALA A 149 52.85 -48.77 15.49
CA ALA A 149 52.40 -49.83 14.58
C ALA A 149 51.25 -50.69 15.13
N SER A 150 50.06 -50.59 14.52
CA SER A 150 49.26 -51.72 13.99
C SER A 150 47.86 -51.24 13.53
N ALA A 151 47.56 -51.42 12.25
CA ALA A 151 46.20 -51.66 11.73
C ALA A 151 45.94 -53.19 11.74
N PRO A 152 44.83 -53.77 11.22
CA PRO A 152 43.54 -53.22 10.73
C PRO A 152 42.32 -54.01 11.27
N ALA A 153 41.07 -53.61 10.93
CA ALA A 153 39.99 -54.50 10.45
C ALA A 153 38.60 -53.84 10.55
N GLN A 154 38.01 -53.53 9.40
CA GLN A 154 36.54 -53.67 9.19
C GLN A 154 36.26 -55.15 8.89
N PRO A 155 35.02 -55.67 9.08
CA PRO A 155 34.03 -55.53 8.01
C PRO A 155 32.55 -55.47 8.48
N GLY A 156 31.73 -54.82 7.64
CA GLY A 156 30.42 -55.36 7.21
C GLY A 156 29.21 -55.12 8.11
N GLY A 157 28.16 -54.52 7.53
CA GLY A 157 26.82 -54.61 8.10
C GLY A 157 25.86 -53.48 7.73
N GLN A 158 25.72 -53.13 6.45
CA GLN A 158 24.52 -52.46 5.98
C GLN A 158 23.39 -53.48 5.90
N VAL A 159 22.36 -53.31 6.74
CA VAL A 159 21.03 -53.88 6.49
C VAL A 159 20.01 -52.77 6.64
N ALA A 160 19.20 -52.65 5.59
CA ALA A 160 18.14 -51.71 5.39
C ALA A 160 17.11 -51.77 6.54
N GLY A 161 16.91 -50.63 7.18
CA GLY A 161 15.70 -50.34 7.94
C GLY A 161 14.93 -49.25 7.20
N GLN A 162 13.99 -49.65 6.34
CA GLN A 162 12.90 -48.76 5.93
C GLN A 162 12.03 -48.50 7.17
N GLY A 163 12.40 -47.48 7.93
CA GLY A 163 11.47 -46.84 8.85
C GLY A 163 10.70 -45.80 8.06
N VAL A 164 9.40 -46.04 7.84
CA VAL A 164 8.48 -44.96 7.48
C VAL A 164 8.39 -44.05 8.70
N ALA A 165 9.33 -43.12 8.81
CA ALA A 165 9.17 -41.96 9.67
C ALA A 165 8.06 -41.14 9.03
N ALA A 166 6.90 -41.11 9.67
CA ALA A 166 5.90 -40.09 9.38
C ALA A 166 6.63 -38.73 9.35
N PRO A 167 6.46 -37.89 8.31
CA PRO A 167 7.16 -36.62 8.26
C PRO A 167 6.65 -35.80 9.44
N ALA A 168 7.49 -35.64 10.45
CA ALA A 168 7.30 -34.58 11.42
C ALA A 168 7.35 -33.28 10.62
N LEU A 169 6.20 -32.64 10.45
CA LEU A 169 6.09 -31.37 9.75
C LEU A 169 7.02 -30.39 10.47
N ASP A 170 8.13 -30.04 9.83
CA ASP A 170 9.01 -29.02 10.35
C ASP A 170 8.28 -27.67 10.30
N ALA A 171 8.54 -26.79 11.28
CA ALA A 171 7.83 -25.52 11.39
C ALA A 171 8.01 -24.62 10.16
N ALA A 172 9.17 -24.67 9.50
CA ALA A 172 9.46 -23.92 8.29
C ALA A 172 8.81 -24.53 7.03
N ALA A 173 8.54 -25.83 7.01
CA ALA A 173 7.73 -26.48 5.98
C ALA A 173 6.26 -26.11 6.14
N LEU A 174 5.76 -26.06 7.38
CA LEU A 174 4.39 -25.62 7.66
C LEU A 174 4.20 -24.14 7.28
N GLU A 175 5.14 -23.28 7.64
CA GLU A 175 5.13 -21.86 7.29
C GLU A 175 5.11 -21.65 5.77
N ARG A 176 5.96 -22.35 5.02
CA ARG A 176 5.95 -22.30 3.55
C ARG A 176 4.65 -22.80 2.92
N ILE A 177 4.03 -23.85 3.49
CA ILE A 177 2.75 -24.37 3.01
C ILE A 177 1.62 -23.36 3.29
N VAL A 178 1.62 -22.75 4.48
CA VAL A 178 0.63 -21.74 4.86
C VAL A 178 0.79 -20.50 3.98
N GLU A 179 1.99 -19.99 3.80
CA GLU A 179 2.23 -18.81 2.96
C GLU A 179 1.85 -19.06 1.49
N ALA A 180 2.19 -20.24 0.94
CA ALA A 180 1.79 -20.62 -0.41
C ALA A 180 0.25 -20.75 -0.55
N ALA A 181 -0.43 -21.26 0.48
CA ALA A 181 -1.89 -21.35 0.48
C ALA A 181 -2.55 -19.98 0.60
N VAL A 182 -2.03 -19.11 1.47
CA VAL A 182 -2.52 -17.76 1.70
C VAL A 182 -2.33 -16.88 0.46
N GLU A 183 -1.16 -16.87 -0.16
CA GLU A 183 -0.90 -16.09 -1.38
C GLU A 183 -1.82 -16.54 -2.54
N LYS A 184 -2.07 -17.85 -2.65
CA LYS A 184 -2.99 -18.40 -3.65
C LYS A 184 -4.44 -17.94 -3.45
N THR A 185 -4.86 -17.68 -2.22
CA THR A 185 -6.20 -17.16 -1.90
C THR A 185 -6.29 -15.64 -1.97
N ILE A 186 -5.21 -14.93 -1.60
CA ILE A 186 -5.20 -13.47 -1.54
C ILE A 186 -4.96 -12.85 -2.93
N ALA A 187 -4.17 -13.49 -3.81
CA ALA A 187 -3.90 -13.00 -5.16
C ALA A 187 -5.16 -12.62 -5.98
N PRO A 188 -6.21 -13.46 -6.07
CA PRO A 188 -7.43 -13.08 -6.79
C PRO A 188 -8.17 -11.92 -6.12
N LEU A 189 -8.17 -11.83 -4.78
CA LEU A 189 -8.82 -10.75 -4.05
C LEU A 189 -8.10 -9.40 -4.25
N ARG A 190 -6.76 -9.41 -4.24
CA ARG A 190 -5.94 -8.23 -4.58
C ARG A 190 -6.24 -7.75 -6.00
N ALA A 191 -6.34 -8.67 -6.96
CA ALA A 191 -6.65 -8.32 -8.35
C ALA A 191 -8.05 -7.70 -8.51
N MET A 192 -9.05 -8.19 -7.78
CA MET A 192 -10.41 -7.63 -7.79
C MET A 192 -10.45 -6.21 -7.21
N LEU A 193 -9.76 -5.96 -6.09
CA LEU A 193 -9.71 -4.64 -5.46
C LEU A 193 -9.01 -3.60 -6.33
N VAL A 194 -7.93 -3.98 -7.02
CA VAL A 194 -7.24 -3.09 -7.97
C VAL A 194 -8.15 -2.76 -9.16
N GLY A 195 -8.84 -3.76 -9.72
CA GLY A 195 -9.75 -3.57 -10.85
C GLY A 195 -11.00 -2.72 -10.53
N GLU A 196 -11.46 -2.72 -9.28
CA GLU A 196 -12.60 -1.89 -8.84
C GLU A 196 -12.19 -0.44 -8.57
N LYS A 197 -11.00 -0.23 -7.99
CA LYS A 197 -10.48 1.11 -7.66
C LYS A 197 -10.03 1.89 -8.91
N GLU A 198 -10.00 1.26 -10.09
CA GLU A 198 -9.59 1.86 -11.37
C GLU A 198 -10.74 2.34 -12.26
N LYS A 199 -12.00 2.02 -11.94
CA LYS A 199 -13.13 2.48 -12.75
C LYS A 199 -13.50 3.92 -12.36
N GLY A 200 -12.94 4.88 -13.10
CA GLY A 200 -13.43 6.26 -13.13
C GLY A 200 -14.88 6.34 -13.64
N PRO A 201 -15.49 7.53 -13.65
CA PRO A 201 -16.83 7.71 -14.21
C PRO A 201 -16.88 7.16 -15.63
N GLY A 202 -17.82 6.27 -15.89
CA GLY A 202 -17.98 5.63 -17.19
C GLY A 202 -18.44 6.63 -18.25
N LEU A 203 -18.30 6.23 -19.51
CA LEU A 203 -18.76 7.04 -20.65
C LEU A 203 -20.25 7.37 -20.53
N THR A 204 -21.05 6.43 -20.01
CA THR A 204 -22.49 6.59 -19.81
C THR A 204 -22.81 7.66 -18.79
N GLU A 205 -22.08 7.74 -17.68
CA GLU A 205 -22.27 8.76 -16.66
C GLU A 205 -21.89 10.15 -17.18
N ILE A 206 -20.81 10.25 -17.97
CA ILE A 206 -20.37 11.50 -18.59
C ILE A 206 -21.39 11.99 -19.62
N VAL A 207 -21.77 11.12 -20.57
CA VAL A 207 -22.74 11.44 -21.62
C VAL A 207 -24.13 11.70 -21.03
N GLY A 208 -24.53 10.93 -20.02
CA GLY A 208 -25.79 11.11 -19.30
C GLY A 208 -25.84 12.43 -18.54
N GLY A 209 -24.78 12.79 -17.82
CA GLY A 209 -24.66 14.08 -17.14
C GLY A 209 -24.70 15.26 -18.12
N LEU A 210 -23.98 15.14 -19.24
CA LEU A 210 -24.01 16.16 -20.30
C LEU A 210 -25.40 16.29 -20.94
N GLY A 211 -26.07 15.17 -21.20
CA GLY A 211 -27.43 15.14 -21.73
C GLY A 211 -28.45 15.81 -20.81
N TRP A 212 -28.30 15.65 -19.49
CA TRP A 212 -29.17 16.30 -18.50
C TRP A 212 -29.01 17.83 -18.50
N LEU A 213 -27.77 18.33 -18.55
CA LEU A 213 -27.47 19.76 -18.63
C LEU A 213 -28.02 20.38 -19.92
N VAL A 214 -27.81 19.74 -21.06
CA VAL A 214 -28.32 20.20 -22.37
C VAL A 214 -29.86 20.14 -22.40
N GLY A 215 -30.45 19.09 -21.84
CA GLY A 215 -31.90 18.92 -21.75
C GLY A 215 -32.58 20.04 -20.96
N LEU A 216 -32.06 20.36 -19.76
CA LEU A 216 -32.59 21.46 -18.95
C LEU A 216 -32.42 22.82 -19.62
N ALA A 217 -31.26 23.08 -20.22
CA ALA A 217 -31.02 24.31 -20.96
C ALA A 217 -31.99 24.45 -22.15
N GLY A 218 -32.27 23.36 -22.86
CA GLY A 218 -33.24 23.31 -23.95
C GLY A 218 -34.66 23.62 -23.50
N ILE A 219 -35.10 23.02 -22.37
CA ILE A 219 -36.42 23.29 -21.77
C ILE A 219 -36.54 24.77 -21.36
N ALA A 220 -35.53 25.31 -20.68
CA ALA A 220 -35.51 26.72 -20.28
C ALA A 220 -35.57 27.66 -21.50
N ALA A 221 -34.82 27.36 -22.56
CA ALA A 221 -34.84 28.13 -23.81
C ALA A 221 -36.20 28.06 -24.53
N TYR A 222 -36.86 26.89 -24.51
CA TYR A 222 -38.20 26.73 -25.09
C TYR A 222 -39.22 27.64 -24.41
N PHE A 223 -39.26 27.67 -23.08
CA PHE A 223 -40.17 28.55 -22.34
C PHE A 223 -39.79 30.04 -22.48
N ALA A 224 -38.49 30.37 -22.47
CA ALA A 224 -38.02 31.73 -22.73
C ALA A 224 -38.38 32.23 -24.14
N SER A 225 -38.46 31.34 -25.13
CA SER A 225 -38.86 31.69 -26.50
C SER A 225 -40.35 32.04 -26.62
N LYS A 226 -41.21 31.44 -25.79
CA LYS A 226 -42.66 31.70 -25.78
C LYS A 226 -43.05 32.96 -25.00
N GLY A 227 -42.16 33.52 -24.19
CA GLY A 227 -42.42 34.70 -23.37
C GLY A 227 -42.30 36.06 -24.08
N LYS A 228 -41.85 36.12 -25.34
CA LYS A 228 -41.75 37.39 -26.09
C LYS A 228 -43.07 37.73 -26.75
N LYS A 229 -43.86 38.61 -26.12
CA LYS A 229 -44.93 39.34 -26.82
C LYS A 229 -44.30 40.21 -27.92
N PRO A 230 -44.86 40.22 -29.15
CA PRO A 230 -44.43 41.18 -30.16
C PRO A 230 -44.64 42.59 -29.59
N GLN A 231 -43.57 43.39 -29.56
CA GLN A 231 -43.71 44.80 -29.25
C GLN A 231 -44.33 45.50 -30.47
N PRO A 232 -45.33 46.38 -30.27
CA PRO A 232 -45.95 47.14 -31.35
C PRO A 232 -44.96 48.13 -31.99
#